data_AF-A0A933E4G8-F1
#
_entry.id   AF-A0A933E4G8-F1
#
_cell.length_a   1.000
_cell.length_b   1.000
_cell.length_c   1.000
_cell.angle_alpha   90.00
_cell.angle_beta   90.00
_cell.angle_gamma   90.00
#
_symmetry.space_group_name_H-M   'P 1'
#
loop_
_entity.id
_entity.type
_entity.pdbx_description
1 polymer ?
#
loop_
_entity_poly.entity_id
_entity_poly.type
_entity_poly.pdbx_seq_one_letter_code
_entity_poly.pdbx_strand_id
1 'polypeptide(L)'
;PIPGQNSMLSFGSAAYDAGKNLLSTFSANLETLPGAKGDPKTMAWWAKRPKAWAACREHPRPPAAVMPEYVRWLKKLPVRPVFVGYPAAYDFMFVYWYLIRFAGESPFSHSALDIKTYAMALIKKGYRESVKKNMPKHWFDKLPHSHVALDDAIEQGALFCNMLEESLKGQK
;
A
#
# COMPACT_ATOMS: atom_id res chain seq x y z
N PRO A 1 -6.82 12.21 7.43
CA PRO A 1 -6.68 11.13 8.42
C PRO A 1 -5.21 10.88 8.80
N ILE A 2 -4.93 10.60 10.07
CA ILE A 2 -3.60 10.21 10.58
C ILE A 2 -3.73 9.05 11.59
N PRO A 3 -2.70 8.19 11.74
CA PRO A 3 -2.78 7.07 12.68
C PRO A 3 -2.89 7.55 14.13
N GLY A 4 -3.50 6.72 14.98
CA GLY A 4 -3.80 7.06 16.38
C GLY A 4 -5.09 7.84 16.53
N GLN A 5 -5.28 8.94 15.79
CA GLN A 5 -6.57 9.66 15.76
C GLN A 5 -7.61 8.92 14.93
N ASN A 6 -7.18 8.31 13.82
CA ASN A 6 -8.00 7.47 12.95
C ASN A 6 -7.41 6.05 12.91
N SER A 7 -8.29 5.05 12.80
CA SER A 7 -7.86 3.65 12.69
C SER A 7 -7.56 3.29 11.23
N MET A 8 -6.48 2.54 11.01
CA MET A 8 -6.32 1.74 9.80
C MET A 8 -7.32 0.59 9.85
N LEU A 9 -8.28 0.56 8.92
CA LEU A 9 -9.35 -0.45 8.92
C LEU A 9 -8.94 -1.76 8.25
N SER A 10 -8.10 -1.67 7.23
CA SER A 10 -7.54 -2.81 6.50
C SER A 10 -6.25 -2.40 5.82
N PHE A 11 -5.40 -3.38 5.51
CA PHE A 11 -4.24 -3.19 4.66
C PHE A 11 -3.92 -4.45 3.86
N GLY A 12 -3.22 -4.27 2.74
CA GLY A 12 -2.74 -5.32 1.87
C GLY A 12 -1.29 -5.06 1.47
N SER A 13 -0.54 -6.12 1.20
CA SER A 13 0.82 -6.08 0.68
C SER A 13 1.02 -7.20 -0.32
N ALA A 14 1.60 -6.87 -1.46
CA ALA A 14 1.99 -7.82 -2.49
C ALA A 14 3.51 -7.70 -2.69
N ALA A 15 4.24 -8.77 -2.39
CA ALA A 15 5.69 -8.79 -2.51
C ALA A 15 6.07 -9.22 -3.92
N TYR A 16 6.71 -8.32 -4.67
CA TYR A 16 7.25 -8.59 -6.00
C TYR A 16 8.78 -8.60 -5.98
N ASP A 17 9.38 -9.38 -6.87
CA ASP A 17 10.77 -9.15 -7.27
C ASP A 17 10.87 -8.11 -8.40
N ALA A 18 12.11 -7.73 -8.78
CA ALA A 18 12.35 -6.77 -9.86
C ALA A 18 11.93 -7.29 -11.25
N GLY A 19 11.77 -8.60 -11.41
CA GLY A 19 11.26 -9.27 -12.61
C GLY A 19 9.73 -9.34 -12.65
N LYS A 20 9.02 -8.66 -11.74
CA LYS A 20 7.55 -8.64 -11.63
C LYS A 20 6.95 -10.00 -11.24
N ASN A 21 7.73 -10.90 -10.64
CA ASN A 21 7.17 -12.13 -10.10
C ASN A 21 6.52 -11.85 -8.74
N LEU A 22 5.24 -12.19 -8.60
CA LEU A 22 4.55 -12.12 -7.30
C LEU A 22 5.01 -13.27 -6.41
N LEU A 23 5.76 -12.95 -5.36
CA LEU A 23 6.35 -13.92 -4.45
C LEU A 23 5.36 -14.37 -3.37
N SER A 24 4.65 -13.42 -2.77
CA SER A 24 3.70 -13.67 -1.68
C SER A 24 2.80 -12.46 -1.45
N THR A 25 1.70 -12.66 -0.73
CA THR A 25 0.77 -11.61 -0.32
C THR A 25 0.47 -11.69 1.17
N PHE A 26 0.08 -10.56 1.75
CA PHE A 26 -0.46 -10.46 3.10
C PHE A 26 -1.60 -9.46 3.12
N SER A 27 -2.71 -9.77 3.80
CA SER A 27 -3.78 -8.83 4.04
C SER A 27 -4.47 -9.08 5.37
N ALA A 28 -5.04 -8.03 5.95
CA ALA A 28 -5.83 -8.15 7.16
C ALA A 28 -6.81 -6.98 7.29
N ASN A 29 -7.98 -7.28 7.86
CA ASN A 29 -8.89 -6.30 8.41
C ASN A 29 -8.60 -6.13 9.91
N LEU A 30 -8.64 -4.90 10.39
CA LEU A 30 -8.21 -4.52 11.72
C LEU A 30 -9.39 -4.01 12.56
N GLU A 31 -9.37 -4.37 13.83
CA GLU A 31 -10.18 -3.70 14.84
C GLU A 31 -9.77 -2.23 14.97
N THR A 32 -10.73 -1.38 15.33
CA THR A 32 -10.48 0.05 15.54
C THR A 32 -9.76 0.27 16.86
N LEU A 33 -8.89 1.27 16.90
CA LEU A 33 -8.21 1.69 18.13
C LEU A 33 -9.23 2.29 19.12
N PRO A 34 -9.08 2.01 20.43
CA PRO A 34 -9.86 2.70 21.45
C PRO A 34 -9.72 4.22 21.33
N GLY A 35 -10.84 4.94 21.30
CA GLY A 35 -10.88 6.41 21.22
C GLY A 35 -10.60 7.01 19.84
N ALA A 36 -10.18 6.21 18.85
CA ALA A 36 -10.04 6.71 17.48
C ALA A 36 -11.40 7.01 16.86
N LYS A 37 -11.46 8.06 16.05
CA LYS A 37 -12.68 8.51 15.37
C LYS A 37 -12.52 8.38 13.86
N GLY A 38 -13.63 8.19 13.15
CA GLY A 38 -13.63 8.27 11.69
C GLY A 38 -13.39 9.71 11.24
N ASP A 39 -12.49 9.91 10.27
CA ASP A 39 -12.36 11.22 9.61
C ASP A 39 -13.63 11.51 8.81
N PRO A 40 -14.29 12.67 8.98
CA PRO A 40 -15.60 12.93 8.37
C PRO A 40 -15.61 12.79 6.84
N LYS A 41 -14.55 13.24 6.16
CA LYS A 41 -14.44 13.14 4.69
C LYS A 41 -14.27 11.68 4.25
N THR A 42 -13.46 10.92 4.98
CA THR A 42 -13.23 9.50 4.74
C THR A 42 -14.50 8.68 4.97
N MET A 43 -15.26 8.98 6.03
CA MET A 43 -16.54 8.32 6.30
C MET A 43 -17.59 8.64 5.23
N ALA A 44 -17.64 9.89 4.75
CA ALA A 44 -18.51 10.28 3.63
C ALA A 44 -18.14 9.55 2.31
N TRP A 45 -16.85 9.26 2.10
CA TRP A 45 -16.39 8.44 0.97
C TRP A 45 -16.82 6.97 1.12
N TRP A 46 -16.68 6.40 2.32
CA TRP A 46 -17.11 5.02 2.63
C TRP A 46 -18.62 4.82 2.48
N ALA A 47 -19.42 5.80 2.88
CA ALA A 47 -20.88 5.76 2.74
C ALA A 47 -21.33 5.56 1.27
N LYS A 48 -20.51 5.99 0.30
CA LYS A 48 -20.76 5.81 -1.14
C LYS A 48 -20.26 4.47 -1.68
N ARG A 49 -19.63 3.63 -0.86
CA ARG A 49 -18.95 2.37 -1.23
C ARG A 49 -19.28 1.23 -0.26
N PRO A 50 -20.55 0.82 -0.17
CA PRO A 50 -21.01 -0.17 0.81
C PRO A 50 -20.32 -1.54 0.65
N LYS A 51 -20.02 -1.97 -0.59
CA LYS A 51 -19.32 -3.23 -0.85
C LYS A 51 -17.89 -3.24 -0.30
N ALA A 52 -17.12 -2.19 -0.60
CA ALA A 52 -15.74 -2.06 -0.11
C ALA A 52 -15.71 -1.87 1.42
N TRP A 53 -16.70 -1.15 1.97
CA TRP A 53 -16.86 -1.03 3.42
C TRP A 53 -17.11 -2.40 4.07
N ALA A 54 -18.06 -3.19 3.55
CA ALA A 54 -18.31 -4.53 4.06
C ALA A 54 -17.05 -5.40 4.02
N ALA A 55 -16.32 -5.37 2.89
CA ALA A 55 -15.08 -6.11 2.73
C ALA A 55 -13.99 -5.72 3.74
N CYS A 56 -13.84 -4.43 4.09
CA CYS A 56 -12.83 -4.00 5.07
C CYS A 56 -13.25 -4.17 6.53
N ARG A 57 -14.51 -4.55 6.77
CA ARG A 57 -15.08 -4.83 8.10
C ARG A 57 -15.37 -6.30 8.34
N GLU A 58 -15.05 -7.17 7.38
CA GLU A 58 -15.18 -8.62 7.51
C GLU A 58 -14.09 -9.16 8.44
N HIS A 59 -14.47 -9.95 9.45
CA HIS A 59 -13.57 -10.62 10.40
C HIS A 59 -12.38 -9.76 10.89
N PRO A 60 -12.61 -8.57 11.46
CA PRO A 60 -11.53 -7.71 11.92
C PRO A 60 -10.76 -8.39 13.05
N ARG A 61 -9.44 -8.19 13.07
CA ARG A 61 -8.54 -8.77 14.06
C ARG A 61 -7.81 -7.68 14.86
N PRO A 62 -7.42 -7.95 16.12
CA PRO A 62 -6.68 -6.98 16.91
C PRO A 62 -5.34 -6.61 16.23
N PRO A 63 -5.01 -5.31 16.07
CA PRO A 63 -3.71 -4.88 15.53
C PRO A 63 -2.51 -5.46 16.29
N ALA A 64 -2.66 -5.66 17.60
CA ALA A 64 -1.63 -6.26 18.47
C ALA A 64 -1.30 -7.72 18.08
N ALA A 65 -2.24 -8.45 17.46
CA ALA A 65 -2.00 -9.80 16.96
C ALA A 65 -1.47 -9.77 15.51
N VAL A 66 -2.07 -8.91 14.67
CA VAL A 66 -1.78 -8.88 13.22
C VAL A 66 -0.41 -8.29 12.90
N MET A 67 0.02 -7.21 13.56
CA MET A 67 1.27 -6.55 13.18
C MET A 67 2.51 -7.42 13.43
N PRO A 68 2.62 -8.19 14.53
CA PRO A 68 3.70 -9.17 14.67
C PRO A 68 3.67 -10.28 13.61
N GLU A 69 2.49 -10.73 13.16
CA GLU A 69 2.38 -11.68 12.04
C GLU A 69 2.89 -11.08 10.74
N TYR A 70 2.53 -9.83 10.47
CA TYR A 70 3.00 -9.11 9.30
C TYR A 70 4.52 -8.94 9.29
N VAL A 71 5.14 -8.62 10.44
CA VAL A 71 6.61 -8.60 10.58
C VAL A 71 7.23 -9.97 10.30
N ARG A 72 6.65 -11.05 10.84
CA ARG A 72 7.14 -12.41 10.55
C ARG A 72 7.02 -12.77 9.08
N TRP A 73 5.95 -12.34 8.41
CA TRP A 73 5.79 -12.52 6.97
C TRP A 73 6.87 -11.75 6.19
N LEU A 74 7.10 -10.48 6.51
CA LEU A 74 8.14 -9.65 5.89
C LEU A 74 9.54 -10.26 6.04
N LYS A 75 9.87 -10.79 7.23
CA LYS A 75 11.17 -11.41 7.52
C LYS A 75 11.38 -12.77 6.83
N LYS A 76 10.30 -13.40 6.34
CA LYS A 76 10.36 -14.65 5.56
C LYS A 76 10.57 -14.42 4.06
N LEU A 77 10.47 -13.16 3.59
CA LEU A 77 10.75 -12.85 2.19
C LEU A 77 12.22 -13.13 1.87
N PRO A 78 12.57 -13.51 0.62
CA PRO A 78 13.93 -13.94 0.26
C PRO A 78 15.01 -12.87 0.50
N VAL A 79 14.62 -11.60 0.48
CA VAL A 79 15.49 -10.45 0.69
C VAL A 79 14.79 -9.40 1.53
N ARG A 80 15.55 -8.42 2.04
CA ARG A 80 14.99 -7.29 2.77
C ARG A 80 14.05 -6.49 1.85
N PRO A 81 12.76 -6.36 2.19
CA PRO A 81 11.80 -5.70 1.33
C PRO A 81 11.93 -4.17 1.39
N VAL A 82 11.59 -3.51 0.28
CA VAL A 82 11.44 -2.05 0.19
C VAL A 82 9.95 -1.72 0.15
N PHE A 83 9.50 -0.79 0.98
CA PHE A 83 8.10 -0.36 0.96
C PHE A 83 7.84 0.49 -0.29
N VAL A 84 6.76 0.20 -1.00
CA VAL A 84 6.28 0.96 -2.15
C VAL A 84 4.82 1.32 -1.90
N GLY A 85 4.42 2.57 -2.17
CA GLY A 85 3.03 3.02 -1.98
C GLY A 85 2.61 4.14 -2.93
N TYR A 86 1.32 4.45 -2.97
CA TYR A 86 0.77 5.45 -3.88
C TYR A 86 -0.47 6.19 -3.30
N PRO A 87 -0.27 7.32 -2.60
CA PRO A 87 1.01 7.95 -2.28
C PRO A 87 1.69 7.32 -1.06
N ALA A 88 2.99 7.04 -1.17
CA ALA A 88 3.73 6.39 -0.09
C ALA A 88 3.70 7.18 1.21
N ALA A 89 3.69 8.52 1.16
CA ALA A 89 3.61 9.37 2.36
C ALA A 89 2.37 9.09 3.22
N TYR A 90 1.25 8.69 2.60
CA TYR A 90 0.03 8.36 3.32
C TYR A 90 0.05 6.90 3.80
N ASP A 91 0.31 5.97 2.88
CA ASP A 91 0.26 4.53 3.16
C ASP A 91 1.33 4.12 4.18
N PHE A 92 2.58 4.57 3.97
CA PHE A 92 3.70 4.27 4.84
C PHE A 92 3.49 4.86 6.24
N MET A 93 2.90 6.05 6.36
CA MET A 93 2.62 6.66 7.66
C MET A 93 1.74 5.75 8.53
N PHE A 94 0.67 5.18 7.97
CA PHE A 94 -0.19 4.26 8.71
C PHE A 94 0.52 2.94 9.01
N VAL A 95 1.13 2.30 8.01
CA VAL A 95 1.80 0.99 8.18
C VAL A 95 2.96 1.10 9.18
N TYR A 96 3.82 2.10 9.02
CA TYR A 96 4.96 2.34 9.89
C TYR A 96 4.52 2.61 11.34
N TRP A 97 3.52 3.46 11.55
CA TRP A 97 3.02 3.74 12.90
C TRP A 97 2.46 2.48 13.57
N TYR A 98 1.69 1.66 12.84
CA TYR A 98 1.16 0.40 13.36
C TYR A 98 2.25 -0.63 13.64
N LEU A 99 3.27 -0.72 12.78
CA LEU A 99 4.44 -1.57 12.99
C LEU A 99 5.17 -1.21 14.29
N ILE A 100 5.51 0.07 14.46
CA ILE A 100 6.20 0.54 15.68
C ILE A 100 5.32 0.35 16.91
N ARG A 101 4.03 0.69 16.85
CA ARG A 101 3.14 0.60 18.02
C ARG A 101 2.86 -0.84 18.47
N PHE A 102 2.65 -1.76 17.54
CA PHE A 102 2.13 -3.09 17.85
C PHE A 102 3.14 -4.23 17.66
N ALA A 103 4.22 -3.99 16.93
CA ALA A 103 5.30 -4.98 16.75
C ALA A 103 6.66 -4.48 17.27
N GLY A 104 6.81 -3.19 17.59
CA GLY A 104 8.04 -2.62 18.14
C GLY A 104 9.17 -2.43 17.12
N GLU A 105 8.97 -2.81 15.86
CA GLU A 105 9.98 -2.72 14.80
C GLU A 105 9.33 -2.51 13.42
N SER A 106 10.13 -2.01 12.46
CA SER A 106 9.75 -1.90 11.05
C SER A 106 10.85 -2.51 10.17
N PRO A 107 10.60 -3.63 9.47
CA PRO A 107 11.55 -4.20 8.50
C PRO A 107 11.93 -3.24 7.36
N PHE A 108 11.10 -2.23 7.10
CA PHE A 108 11.29 -1.21 6.07
C PHE A 108 12.21 -0.05 6.49
N SER A 109 12.72 -0.03 7.73
CA SER A 109 13.40 1.15 8.29
C SER A 109 12.50 2.40 8.20
N HIS A 110 13.07 3.56 7.88
CA HIS A 110 12.40 4.87 7.79
C HIS A 110 12.10 5.33 6.35
N SER A 111 12.15 4.43 5.35
CA SER A 111 12.08 4.81 3.93
C SER A 111 11.02 4.03 3.15
N ALA A 112 10.39 4.71 2.20
CA ALA A 112 9.45 4.16 1.25
C ALA A 112 9.62 4.81 -0.13
N LEU A 113 9.35 4.06 -1.20
CA LEU A 113 9.32 4.56 -2.58
C LEU A 113 7.90 4.99 -2.95
N ASP A 114 7.76 6.22 -3.43
CA ASP A 114 6.50 6.77 -3.90
C ASP A 114 6.33 6.59 -5.41
N ILE A 115 5.32 5.81 -5.80
CA ILE A 115 5.03 5.52 -7.22
C ILE A 115 4.78 6.82 -8.00
N LYS A 116 4.10 7.80 -7.40
CA LYS A 116 3.79 9.07 -8.08
C LYS A 116 5.05 9.84 -8.47
N THR A 117 5.97 9.97 -7.51
CA THR A 117 7.23 10.68 -7.68
C THR A 117 8.13 9.94 -8.67
N TYR A 118 8.12 8.60 -8.64
CA TYR A 118 8.83 7.80 -9.62
C TYR A 118 8.26 7.99 -11.04
N ALA A 119 6.92 8.01 -11.18
CA ALA A 119 6.27 8.29 -12.45
C ALA A 119 6.60 9.69 -12.98
N MET A 120 6.59 10.69 -12.10
CA MET A 120 6.97 12.06 -12.41
C MET A 120 8.37 12.14 -13.03
N ALA A 121 9.33 11.41 -12.46
CA ALA A 121 10.69 11.35 -12.98
C ALA A 121 10.77 10.70 -14.36
N LEU A 122 10.03 9.61 -14.60
CA LEU A 122 10.04 8.89 -15.87
C LEU A 122 9.34 9.66 -17.00
N ILE A 123 8.16 10.22 -16.74
CA ILE A 123 7.39 10.96 -17.78
C ILE A 123 7.86 12.41 -17.95
N LYS A 124 8.74 12.91 -17.08
CA LYS A 124 9.30 14.26 -17.09
C LYS A 124 8.23 15.37 -17.11
N LYS A 125 7.18 15.23 -16.29
CA LYS A 125 6.10 16.22 -16.12
C LYS A 125 6.05 16.77 -14.69
N GLY A 126 5.24 17.80 -14.46
CA GLY A 126 5.00 18.31 -13.11
C GLY A 126 4.32 17.27 -12.21
N TYR A 127 4.56 17.35 -10.89
CA TYR A 127 3.97 16.43 -9.91
C TYR A 127 2.43 16.38 -9.96
N ARG A 128 1.76 17.51 -10.21
CA ARG A 128 0.29 17.58 -10.33
C ARG A 128 -0.23 16.92 -11.60
N GLU A 129 0.58 16.87 -12.65
CA GLU A 129 0.25 16.22 -13.93
C GLU A 129 0.58 14.73 -13.92
N SER A 130 1.39 14.26 -12.98
CA SER A 130 1.82 12.86 -12.83
C SER A 130 0.75 12.01 -12.14
N VAL A 131 -0.43 11.98 -12.73
CA VAL A 131 -1.60 11.21 -12.28
C VAL A 131 -1.82 10.00 -13.18
N LYS A 132 -2.48 8.93 -12.69
CA LYS A 132 -2.71 7.68 -13.44
C LYS A 132 -3.18 7.91 -14.89
N LYS A 133 -4.10 8.86 -15.13
CA LYS A 133 -4.62 9.18 -16.48
C LYS A 133 -3.55 9.65 -17.49
N ASN A 134 -2.44 10.19 -17.01
CA ASN A 134 -1.35 10.74 -17.83
C ASN A 134 -0.14 9.81 -17.90
N MET A 135 -0.17 8.68 -17.18
CA MET A 135 0.87 7.66 -17.23
C MET A 135 0.71 6.79 -18.49
N PRO A 136 1.80 6.28 -19.08
CA PRO A 136 1.73 5.39 -20.23
C PRO A 136 0.84 4.17 -19.98
N LYS A 137 -0.01 3.84 -20.95
CA LYS A 137 -0.99 2.74 -20.82
C LYS A 137 -0.33 1.38 -20.61
N HIS A 138 0.86 1.16 -21.19
CA HIS A 138 1.60 -0.09 -21.05
C HIS A 138 2.16 -0.34 -19.65
N TRP A 139 2.11 0.66 -18.75
CA TRP A 139 2.42 0.44 -17.34
C TRP A 139 1.27 -0.21 -16.55
N PHE A 140 0.05 -0.26 -17.11
CA PHE A 140 -1.12 -0.78 -16.43
C PHE A 140 -1.49 -2.16 -16.96
N ASP A 141 -1.39 -3.16 -16.09
CA ASP A 141 -1.88 -4.51 -16.36
C ASP A 141 -3.40 -4.59 -16.20
N LYS A 142 -4.02 -5.60 -16.83
CA LYS A 142 -5.44 -5.93 -16.61
C LYS A 142 -5.60 -6.72 -15.30
N LEU A 143 -5.56 -6.01 -14.18
CA LEU A 143 -5.73 -6.57 -12.84
C LEU A 143 -7.06 -6.11 -12.21
N PRO A 144 -7.63 -6.87 -11.26
CA PRO A 144 -8.83 -6.44 -10.54
C PRO A 144 -8.63 -5.11 -9.81
N HIS A 145 -9.62 -4.21 -9.88
CA HIS A 145 -9.67 -2.97 -9.11
C HIS A 145 -10.99 -2.91 -8.33
N SER A 146 -10.98 -3.47 -7.12
CA SER A 146 -12.20 -3.66 -6.29
C SER A 146 -12.30 -2.71 -5.09
N HIS A 147 -11.27 -1.89 -4.84
CA HIS A 147 -11.06 -1.14 -3.59
C HIS A 147 -10.91 -2.04 -2.35
N VAL A 148 -10.60 -3.32 -2.54
CA VAL A 148 -10.08 -4.20 -1.49
C VAL A 148 -8.57 -3.96 -1.42
N ALA A 149 -8.04 -3.78 -0.21
CA ALA A 149 -6.67 -3.34 0.01
C ALA A 149 -5.61 -4.23 -0.66
N LEU A 150 -5.87 -5.53 -0.78
CA LEU A 150 -4.94 -6.46 -1.44
C LEU A 150 -4.93 -6.29 -2.97
N ASP A 151 -6.09 -6.13 -3.59
CA ASP A 151 -6.19 -5.93 -5.05
C ASP A 151 -5.48 -4.63 -5.46
N ASP A 152 -5.67 -3.56 -4.69
CA ASP A 152 -4.98 -2.29 -4.91
C ASP A 152 -3.45 -2.45 -4.75
N ALA A 153 -2.98 -3.25 -3.77
CA ALA A 153 -1.56 -3.51 -3.58
C ALA A 153 -0.94 -4.33 -4.73
N ILE A 154 -1.69 -5.29 -5.28
CA ILE A 154 -1.30 -6.09 -6.46
C ILE A 154 -1.20 -5.19 -7.69
N GLU A 155 -2.22 -4.37 -7.97
CA GLU A 155 -2.22 -3.44 -9.11
C GLU A 155 -1.06 -2.44 -9.01
N GLN A 156 -0.85 -1.84 -7.84
CA GLN A 156 0.21 -0.87 -7.62
C GLN A 156 1.61 -1.49 -7.68
N GLY A 157 1.78 -2.72 -7.17
CA GLY A 157 3.04 -3.45 -7.27
C GLY A 157 3.40 -3.76 -8.72
N ALA A 158 2.45 -4.28 -9.50
CA ALA A 158 2.65 -4.56 -10.93
C ALA A 158 2.96 -3.27 -11.72
N LEU A 159 2.25 -2.18 -11.44
CA LEU A 159 2.52 -0.84 -12.01
C LEU A 159 3.97 -0.41 -11.73
N PHE A 160 4.42 -0.52 -10.48
CA PHE A 160 5.79 -0.14 -10.11
C PHE A 160 6.85 -1.00 -10.82
N CYS A 161 6.63 -2.31 -10.93
CA CYS A 161 7.55 -3.19 -11.66
C CYS A 161 7.66 -2.81 -13.15
N ASN A 162 6.56 -2.47 -13.81
CA ASN A 162 6.58 -2.00 -15.21
C ASN A 162 7.40 -0.71 -15.37
N MET A 163 7.24 0.23 -14.43
CA MET A 163 8.01 1.48 -14.40
C MET A 163 9.49 1.23 -14.13
N LEU A 164 9.81 0.29 -13.22
CA LEU A 164 11.18 -0.09 -12.90
C LEU A 164 11.87 -0.71 -14.12
N GLU A 165 11.20 -1.61 -14.83
CA GLU A 165 11.71 -2.21 -16.05
C GLU A 165 12.02 -1.15 -17.12
N GLU A 166 11.11 -0.19 -17.34
CA GLU A 166 11.32 0.90 -18.29
C GLU A 166 12.53 1.77 -17.91
N SER A 167 12.65 2.13 -16.63
CA SER A 167 13.78 2.91 -16.13
C SER A 167 15.12 2.21 -16.35
N LEU A 168 15.18 0.89 -16.09
CA LEU A 168 16.40 0.10 -16.26
C LEU A 168 16.75 -0.11 -17.75
N LYS A 169 15.75 -0.17 -18.64
CA LYS A 169 15.98 -0.24 -20.10
C LYS A 169 16.51 1.08 -20.66
N GLY A 170 16.09 2.22 -20.14
CA GLY A 170 16.52 3.55 -20.59
C GLY A 170 17.95 3.96 -20.19
N GLN A 171 18.68 3.10 -19.47
CA GLN A 171 20.09 3.30 -19.08
C GLN A 171 21.09 2.56 -19.99
N LYS A 172 20.62 1.84 -21.01
CA LYS A 172 21.45 1.29 -22.09
C LYS A 172 21.49 2.22 -23.28
#